data_AF-A0A9X8E9Y4-F1
#
_entry.id   AF-A0A9X8E9Y4-F1
#
_cell.length_a   1.000
_cell.length_b   1.000
_cell.length_c   1.000
_cell.angle_alpha   90.00
_cell.angle_beta   90.00
_cell.angle_gamma   90.00
#
_symmetry.space_group_name_H-M   'P 1'
#
loop_
_entity.id
_entity.type
_entity.pdbx_description
1 polymer ?
#
loop_
_entity_poly.entity_id
_entity_poly.type
_entity_poly.pdbx_seq_one_letter_code
_entity_poly.pdbx_strand_id
1 'polypeptide(L)'
;MDLPTPLFPIAGRPMLYHHVEACAKVPNLQEILLIGAYDAGLFASFMDRVTRNIIGIPSIRYLQERQHLGTGGGLRTFREDIESGGPDLFFVLHFDICCSFP
;
A
#
# COMPACT_ATOMS: atom_id res chain seq x y z
N MET A 1 -16.46 5.53 14.41
CA MET A 1 -15.19 4.86 14.05
C MET A 1 -14.71 5.59 12.81
N ASP A 2 -13.67 6.40 12.97
CA ASP A 2 -13.25 7.34 11.92
C ASP A 2 -12.64 6.59 10.74
N LEU A 3 -12.89 7.08 9.53
CA LEU A 3 -12.32 6.53 8.29
C LEU A 3 -10.78 6.57 8.40
N PRO A 4 -10.06 5.47 8.13
CA PRO A 4 -8.60 5.49 8.10
C PRO A 4 -8.07 6.60 7.21
N THR A 5 -7.03 7.32 7.66
CA THR A 5 -6.46 8.44 6.92
C THR A 5 -6.09 8.10 5.47
N PRO A 6 -5.49 6.92 5.17
CA PRO A 6 -5.20 6.53 3.78
C PRO A 6 -6.44 6.41 2.88
N LEU A 7 -7.62 6.26 3.47
CA LEU A 7 -8.88 6.14 2.76
C LEU A 7 -9.59 7.49 2.57
N PHE A 8 -9.07 8.59 3.14
CA PHE A 8 -9.66 9.91 2.94
C PHE A 8 -9.71 10.29 1.46
N PRO A 9 -10.83 10.87 0.99
CA PRO A 9 -10.97 11.25 -0.40
C PRO A 9 -10.16 12.51 -0.72
N ILE A 10 -9.28 12.43 -1.71
CA ILE A 10 -8.62 13.56 -2.37
C ILE A 10 -8.92 13.49 -3.87
N ALA A 11 -9.42 14.60 -4.42
CA ALA A 11 -9.83 14.67 -5.83
C ALA A 11 -10.83 13.55 -6.23
N GLY A 12 -11.77 13.22 -5.33
CA GLY A 12 -12.83 12.23 -5.59
C GLY A 12 -12.41 10.76 -5.48
N ARG A 13 -11.16 10.47 -5.11
CA ARG A 13 -10.66 9.10 -4.88
C ARG A 13 -9.89 9.04 -3.55
N PRO A 14 -9.80 7.89 -2.87
CA PRO A 14 -8.97 7.78 -1.67
C PRO A 14 -7.52 8.16 -1.92
N MET A 15 -6.83 8.73 -0.93
CA MET A 15 -5.39 9.01 -1.02
C MET A 15 -4.60 7.81 -1.53
N LEU A 16 -4.84 6.65 -0.93
CA LEU A 16 -4.15 5.41 -1.28
C LEU A 16 -4.41 4.96 -2.74
N TYR A 17 -5.54 5.35 -3.34
CA TYR A 17 -5.84 5.02 -4.73
C TYR A 17 -4.77 5.59 -5.66
N HIS A 18 -4.36 6.85 -5.45
CA HIS A 18 -3.43 7.54 -6.34
C HIS A 18 -2.05 6.87 -6.33
N HIS A 19 -1.59 6.44 -5.15
CA HIS A 19 -0.35 5.67 -5.03
C HIS A 19 -0.43 4.34 -5.76
N VAL A 20 -1.52 3.58 -5.56
CA VAL A 20 -1.69 2.28 -6.19
C VAL A 20 -1.79 2.40 -7.71
N GLU A 21 -2.49 3.42 -8.22
CA GLU A 21 -2.55 3.70 -9.67
C GLU A 21 -1.19 4.05 -10.26
N ALA A 22 -0.36 4.80 -9.54
CA ALA A 22 0.99 5.13 -9.98
C ALA A 22 1.91 3.90 -9.93
N CYS A 23 1.87 3.10 -8.85
CA CYS A 23 2.60 1.84 -8.75
C CYS A 23 2.25 0.86 -9.90
N ALA A 24 0.98 0.78 -10.30
CA ALA A 24 0.56 -0.08 -11.41
C ALA A 24 1.18 0.30 -12.78
N LYS A 25 1.75 1.50 -12.90
CA LYS A 25 2.46 1.96 -14.12
C LYS A 25 3.95 1.60 -14.10
N VAL A 26 4.48 1.13 -12.96
CA VAL A 26 5.89 0.75 -12.81
C VAL A 26 6.12 -0.59 -13.51
N PRO A 27 7.03 -0.67 -14.49
CA PRO A 27 7.30 -1.92 -15.19
C PRO A 27 7.91 -2.95 -14.24
N ASN A 28 7.51 -4.21 -14.42
CA ASN A 28 7.99 -5.37 -13.66
C ASN A 28 7.73 -5.32 -12.14
N LEU A 29 6.84 -4.45 -11.67
CA LEU A 29 6.43 -4.42 -10.26
C LEU A 29 5.69 -5.72 -9.92
N GLN A 30 6.19 -6.45 -8.92
CA GLN A 30 5.65 -7.76 -8.55
C GLN A 30 4.52 -7.65 -7.52
N GLU A 31 4.67 -6.76 -6.55
CA GLU A 31 3.76 -6.68 -5.41
C GLU A 31 3.76 -5.28 -4.78
N ILE A 32 2.60 -4.90 -4.22
CA ILE A 32 2.41 -3.73 -3.36
C ILE A 32 2.08 -4.22 -1.96
N LEU A 33 2.96 -3.91 -1.00
CA LEU A 33 2.74 -4.19 0.42
C LEU A 33 2.24 -2.93 1.12
N LEU A 34 1.00 -2.98 1.61
CA LEU A 34 0.42 -1.94 2.47
C LEU A 34 0.74 -2.28 3.92
N ILE A 35 1.56 -1.45 4.58
CA ILE A 35 1.97 -1.65 5.97
C ILE A 35 1.30 -0.57 6.83
N GLY A 36 0.58 -0.98 7.88
CA GLY A 36 -0.02 -0.02 8.80
C GLY A 36 -0.81 -0.66 9.95
N ALA A 37 -1.21 0.16 10.92
CA ALA A 37 -1.82 -0.32 12.16
C ALA A 37 -3.36 -0.46 12.13
N TYR A 38 -4.02 0.04 11.08
CA TYR A 38 -5.47 -0.07 10.94
C TYR A 38 -5.91 -1.53 10.75
N ASP A 39 -7.15 -1.84 11.11
CA ASP A 39 -7.76 -3.14 10.85
C ASP A 39 -7.81 -3.42 9.34
N ALA A 40 -7.30 -4.59 8.93
CA ALA A 40 -7.22 -4.99 7.53
C ALA A 40 -8.60 -5.05 6.86
N GLY A 41 -9.66 -5.36 7.61
CA GLY A 41 -11.04 -5.42 7.12
C GLY A 41 -11.55 -4.08 6.62
N LEU A 42 -11.02 -2.95 7.12
CA LEU A 42 -11.36 -1.62 6.65
C LEU A 42 -10.89 -1.34 5.21
N PHE A 43 -9.89 -2.08 4.73
CA PHE A 43 -9.34 -1.93 3.38
C PHE A 43 -9.94 -2.90 2.37
N ALA A 44 -10.67 -3.93 2.79
CA ALA A 44 -11.21 -4.96 1.89
C ALA A 44 -12.00 -4.36 0.71
N SER A 45 -12.96 -3.48 1.00
CA SER A 45 -13.75 -2.80 -0.04
C SER A 45 -12.93 -1.88 -0.94
N PHE A 46 -11.86 -1.27 -0.42
CA PHE A 46 -10.93 -0.46 -1.21
C PHE A 46 -10.16 -1.35 -2.19
N MET A 47 -9.60 -2.46 -1.69
CA MET A 47 -8.81 -3.41 -2.47
C MET A 47 -9.66 -4.01 -3.61
N ASP A 48 -10.87 -4.47 -3.30
CA ASP A 48 -11.81 -5.00 -4.31
C ASP A 48 -12.14 -3.99 -5.42
N ARG A 49 -12.22 -2.71 -5.07
CA ARG A 49 -12.50 -1.65 -6.05
C ARG A 49 -11.28 -1.36 -6.92
N VAL A 50 -10.09 -1.33 -6.31
CA VAL A 50 -8.85 -1.01 -7.00
C VAL A 50 -8.45 -2.13 -7.96
N THR A 51 -8.51 -3.39 -7.51
CA THR A 51 -8.21 -4.57 -8.35
C THR A 51 -9.13 -4.66 -9.57
N ARG A 52 -10.38 -4.21 -9.47
CA ARG A 52 -11.31 -4.18 -10.61
C ARG A 52 -11.09 -3.04 -11.59
N ASN A 53 -10.65 -1.88 -11.09
CA ASN A 53 -10.63 -0.64 -11.87
C ASN A 53 -9.26 -0.33 -12.50
N ILE A 54 -8.18 -0.92 -11.99
CA ILE A 54 -6.82 -0.66 -12.45
C ILE A 54 -6.31 -1.88 -13.21
N ILE A 55 -6.10 -1.72 -14.52
CA ILE A 55 -5.60 -2.79 -15.39
C ILE A 55 -4.12 -3.06 -15.09
N GLY A 56 -3.74 -4.33 -15.03
CA GLY A 56 -2.34 -4.74 -14.85
C GLY A 56 -1.80 -4.51 -13.44
N ILE A 57 -2.68 -4.32 -12.47
CA ILE A 57 -2.28 -4.09 -11.09
C ILE A 57 -1.61 -5.35 -10.48
N PRO A 58 -0.47 -5.20 -9.80
CA PRO A 58 0.20 -6.31 -9.14
C PRO A 58 -0.58 -6.82 -7.92
N SER A 59 -0.12 -7.92 -7.31
CA SER A 59 -0.60 -8.40 -6.01
C SER A 59 -0.57 -7.24 -5.01
N ILE A 60 -1.63 -7.10 -4.20
CA ILE A 60 -1.65 -6.14 -3.10
C ILE A 60 -1.97 -6.90 -1.82
N ARG A 61 -1.13 -6.74 -0.81
CA ARG A 61 -1.31 -7.35 0.51
C ARG A 61 -1.27 -6.29 1.60
N TYR A 62 -2.10 -6.48 2.62
CA TYR A 62 -2.09 -5.65 3.82
C TYR A 62 -1.36 -6.38 4.95
N LEU A 63 -0.29 -5.79 5.45
CA LEU A 63 0.50 -6.27 6.58
C LEU A 63 0.19 -5.38 7.80
N GLN A 64 -0.62 -5.91 8.71
CA GLN A 64 -1.08 -5.15 9.86
C GLN A 64 -0.02 -5.07 10.96
N GLU A 65 0.46 -3.86 11.25
CA GLU A 65 1.34 -3.59 12.38
C GLU A 65 0.57 -3.72 13.70
N ARG A 66 0.96 -4.72 14.51
CA ARG A 66 0.36 -4.91 15.85
C ARG A 66 0.95 -3.97 16.90
N GLN A 67 2.12 -3.40 16.65
CA GLN A 67 2.83 -2.49 17.55
C GLN A 67 3.37 -1.29 16.77
N HIS A 68 3.25 -0.10 17.34
CA HIS A 68 3.75 1.13 16.74
C HIS A 68 5.24 1.30 17.05
N LEU A 69 6.09 0.65 16.27
CA LEU A 69 7.55 0.73 16.40
C LEU A 69 8.16 1.84 15.53
N GLY A 70 7.32 2.71 14.96
CA GLY A 70 7.70 3.72 13.97
C GLY A 70 7.93 3.10 12.58
N THR A 71 8.20 3.95 11.57
CA THR A 71 8.31 3.53 10.16
C THR A 71 9.39 2.47 9.93
N GLY A 72 10.55 2.61 10.58
CA GLY A 72 11.62 1.60 10.50
C GLY A 72 11.24 0.27 11.19
N GLY A 73 10.35 0.34 12.18
CA GLY A 73 9.85 -0.82 12.90
C GLY A 73 9.02 -1.74 12.01
N GLY A 74 8.07 -1.19 11.26
CA GLY A 74 7.26 -1.96 10.29
C GLY A 74 8.12 -2.68 9.25
N LEU A 75 9.12 -1.98 8.68
CA LEU A 75 10.07 -2.58 7.73
C LEU A 75 10.87 -3.73 8.35
N ARG A 76 11.28 -3.60 9.61
CA ARG A 76 12.00 -4.67 10.32
C ARG A 76 11.09 -5.86 10.61
N THR A 77 9.87 -5.60 11.06
CA THR A 77 8.89 -6.64 11.41
C THR A 77 8.50 -7.47 10.20
N PHE A 78 8.31 -6.84 9.04
CA PHE A 78 7.88 -7.50 7.80
C PHE A 78 9.03 -7.76 6.83
N ARG A 79 10.27 -7.82 7.32
CA ARG A 79 11.45 -8.04 6.47
C ARG A 79 11.32 -9.31 5.62
N GLU A 80 10.80 -10.38 6.19
CA GLU A 80 10.62 -11.66 5.49
C GLU A 80 9.55 -11.57 4.41
N ASP A 81 8.46 -10.83 4.64
CA ASP A 81 7.43 -10.58 3.62
C ASP A 81 7.97 -9.70 2.48
N ILE A 82 8.75 -8.67 2.80
CA ILE A 82 9.36 -7.75 1.82
C ILE A 82 10.40 -8.47 0.96
N GLU A 83 11.21 -9.36 1.56
CA GLU A 83 12.23 -10.14 0.85
C GLU A 83 11.65 -11.38 0.15
N SER A 84 10.37 -11.67 0.36
CA SER A 84 9.69 -12.81 -0.25
C SER A 84 9.71 -12.71 -1.77
N GLY A 85 10.05 -13.80 -2.45
CA GLY A 85 10.22 -13.81 -3.90
C GLY A 85 11.55 -13.23 -4.41
N GLY A 86 12.41 -12.74 -3.51
CA GLY A 86 13.76 -12.26 -3.84
C GLY A 86 13.78 -11.07 -4.80
N PRO A 87 13.16 -9.93 -4.44
CA PRO A 87 13.16 -8.75 -5.31
C PRO A 87 14.57 -8.15 -5.43
N ASP A 88 14.93 -7.69 -6.63
CA ASP A 88 16.18 -6.95 -6.85
C ASP A 88 16.18 -5.59 -6.11
N LEU A 89 15.00 -4.96 -6.04
CA LEU A 89 14.78 -3.63 -5.48
C LEU A 89 13.39 -3.55 -4.84
N PHE A 90 13.27 -2.74 -3.78
CA PHE A 90 11.98 -2.32 -3.24
C PHE A 90 11.99 -0.82 -2.98
N PHE A 91 10.81 -0.21 -3.04
CA PHE A 91 10.60 1.22 -2.76
C PHE A 91 9.71 1.37 -1.54
N VAL A 92 9.96 2.39 -0.74
CA VAL A 92 9.11 2.76 0.39
C VAL A 92 8.42 4.07 0.07
N LEU A 93 7.09 4.05 0.07
CA LEU A 93 6.26 5.23 -0.15
C LEU A 93 5.48 5.52 1.11
N HIS A 94 5.46 6.79 1.53
CA HIS A 94 4.59 7.22 2.61
C HIS A 94 3.25 7.66 2.03
N PHE A 95 2.14 7.14 2.57
CA PHE A 95 0.81 7.26 1.96
C PHE A 95 0.24 8.69 1.95
N ASP A 96 0.80 9.60 2.75
CA ASP A 96 0.38 11.01 2.84
C ASP A 96 1.26 11.97 2.02
N ILE A 97 2.23 11.43 1.27
CA ILE A 97 3.07 12.23 0.38
C ILE A 97 2.48 12.21 -1.03
N CYS A 98 1.81 13.30 -1.40
CA CYS A 98 1.37 13.51 -2.78
C CYS A 98 2.55 14.03 -3.63
N CYS A 99 3.00 13.25 -4.60
CA CYS A 99 4.07 13.63 -5.52
C CYS A 99 3.91 12.95 -6.89
N SER A 100 4.82 13.24 -7.81
CA SER A 100 4.84 12.64 -9.16
C SER A 100 5.52 11.25 -9.22
N PHE A 101 6.04 10.76 -8.09
CA PHE A 101 6.62 9.43 -7.93
C PHE A 101 5.52 8.41 -7.56
N PRO A 102 5.64 7.10 -7.87
CA PRO A 102 6.73 6.36 -8.51
C PRO A 102 6.91 6.62 -10.01
#